data_AF-A0A166IJ61-F1
#
_entry.id   AF-A0A166IJ61-F1
#
_cell.length_a   1.000
_cell.length_b   1.000
_cell.length_c   1.000
_cell.angle_alpha   90.00
_cell.angle_beta   90.00
_cell.angle_gamma   90.00
#
_symmetry.space_group_name_H-M   'P 1'
#
loop_
_entity.id
_entity.type
_entity.pdbx_description
1 polymer ?
#
loop_
_entity_poly.entity_id
_entity_poly.type
_entity_poly.pdbx_seq_one_letter_code
_entity_poly.pdbx_strand_id
1 'polypeptide(L)'
;MVKDTADENMLRDALLENLHRADLNPLEEASAYQQLLSDFGITQEALASRLGRSRPQISNTLRLLRLPAEVQSRVAAGVISAGHARAVLSLEDVELMRRLADKIVNEDLSVRALRPRRRR
;
A
#
# COMPACT_ATOMS: atom_id res chain seq x y z
N MET A 1 -6.48 5.19 -34.57
CA MET A 1 -6.16 3.87 -33.99
C MET A 1 -4.70 3.68 -33.60
N VAL A 2 -3.80 4.66 -33.77
CA VAL A 2 -2.36 4.52 -33.43
C VAL A 2 -2.00 5.14 -32.07
N LYS A 3 -2.93 5.86 -31.41
CA LYS A 3 -2.69 6.53 -30.13
C LYS A 3 -2.83 5.58 -28.94
N ASP A 4 -3.89 4.76 -28.92
CA ASP A 4 -4.17 3.84 -27.81
C ASP A 4 -3.00 2.87 -27.56
N THR A 5 -2.35 2.37 -28.61
CA THR A 5 -1.21 1.45 -28.48
C THR A 5 0.07 2.11 -27.96
N ALA A 6 0.27 3.39 -28.24
CA ALA A 6 1.46 4.12 -27.78
C ALA A 6 1.36 4.41 -26.27
N ASP A 7 0.20 4.87 -25.80
CA ASP A 7 -0.06 5.12 -24.37
C ASP A 7 0.01 3.83 -23.55
N GLU A 8 -0.46 2.71 -24.12
CA GLU A 8 -0.38 1.40 -23.46
C GLU A 8 1.05 0.89 -23.32
N ASN A 9 1.89 1.10 -24.34
CA ASN A 9 3.30 0.70 -24.30
C ASN A 9 4.08 1.57 -23.31
N MET A 10 3.86 2.89 -23.29
CA MET A 10 4.48 3.79 -22.32
C MET A 10 4.13 3.44 -20.88
N LEU A 11 2.85 3.15 -20.60
CA LEU A 11 2.42 2.69 -19.27
C LEU A 11 3.08 1.37 -18.89
N ARG A 12 3.17 0.43 -19.83
CA ARG A 12 3.82 -0.87 -19.59
C ARG A 12 5.31 -0.71 -19.29
N ASP A 13 6.00 0.15 -20.01
CA ASP A 13 7.42 0.44 -19.78
C ASP A 13 7.64 1.13 -18.43
N ALA A 14 6.80 2.10 -18.07
CA ALA A 14 6.84 2.76 -16.77
C ALA A 14 6.55 1.80 -15.59
N LEU A 15 5.63 0.84 -15.79
CA LEU A 15 5.36 -0.22 -14.83
C LEU A 15 6.56 -1.15 -14.68
N LEU A 16 7.18 -1.57 -15.79
CA LEU A 16 8.37 -2.43 -15.78
C LEU A 16 9.55 -1.73 -15.08
N GLU A 17 9.82 -0.46 -15.40
CA GLU A 17 10.96 0.27 -14.84
C GLU A 17 10.81 0.53 -13.33
N ASN A 18 9.61 0.93 -12.89
CA ASN A 18 9.37 1.21 -11.47
C ASN A 18 9.31 -0.07 -10.62
N LEU A 19 8.65 -1.13 -11.10
CA LEU A 19 8.42 -2.35 -10.33
C LEU A 19 9.63 -3.30 -10.31
N HIS A 20 10.57 -3.17 -11.27
CA HIS A 20 11.83 -3.91 -11.29
C HIS A 20 12.90 -3.36 -10.34
N ARG A 21 12.64 -2.24 -9.64
CA ARG A 21 13.47 -1.80 -8.51
C ARG A 21 13.26 -2.80 -7.36
N ALA A 22 14.14 -3.78 -7.27
CA ALA A 22 13.97 -5.05 -6.56
C ALA A 22 13.73 -5.00 -5.03
N ASP A 23 13.57 -3.82 -4.40
CA ASP A 23 13.38 -3.69 -2.95
C ASP A 23 12.47 -2.50 -2.57
N LEU A 24 11.44 -2.18 -3.38
CA LEU A 24 10.50 -1.12 -2.99
C LEU A 24 9.80 -1.47 -1.68
N ASN A 25 9.87 -0.56 -0.72
CA ASN A 25 9.11 -0.71 0.51
C ASN A 25 7.60 -0.55 0.21
N PRO A 26 6.70 -1.05 1.10
CA PRO A 26 5.26 -1.00 0.84
C PRO A 26 4.68 0.41 0.63
N LEU A 27 5.35 1.46 1.09
CA LEU A 27 4.92 2.85 0.89
C LEU A 27 5.41 3.41 -0.44
N GLU A 28 6.63 3.10 -0.85
CA GLU A 28 7.14 3.45 -2.17
C GLU A 28 6.30 2.79 -3.27
N GLU A 29 5.94 1.51 -3.08
CA GLU A 29 5.01 0.83 -3.99
C GLU A 29 3.64 1.53 -4.04
N ALA A 30 3.13 1.97 -2.88
CA ALA A 30 1.88 2.70 -2.82
C ALA A 30 1.95 4.05 -3.55
N SER A 31 3.03 4.80 -3.36
CA SER A 31 3.26 6.08 -4.02
C SER A 31 3.41 5.89 -5.53
N ALA A 32 4.15 4.87 -5.97
CA ALA A 32 4.27 4.52 -7.38
C ALA A 32 2.90 4.21 -8.01
N TYR A 33 2.05 3.43 -7.33
CA TYR A 33 0.69 3.17 -7.80
C TYR A 33 -0.14 4.44 -7.88
N GLN A 34 -0.08 5.30 -6.87
CA GLN A 34 -0.84 6.56 -6.88
C GLN A 34 -0.42 7.45 -8.04
N GLN A 35 0.88 7.54 -8.29
CA GLN A 35 1.43 8.27 -9.41
C GLN A 35 0.97 7.67 -10.74
N LEU A 36 1.07 6.36 -10.94
CA LEU A 36 0.61 5.69 -12.17
C LEU A 36 -0.90 5.89 -12.43
N LEU A 37 -1.73 5.88 -11.39
CA LEU A 37 -3.16 6.17 -11.51
C LEU A 37 -3.39 7.63 -11.94
N SER A 38 -2.60 8.57 -11.44
CA SER A 38 -2.71 10.00 -11.75
C SER A 38 -2.16 10.32 -13.15
N ASP A 39 -0.96 9.84 -13.47
CA ASP A 39 -0.23 10.12 -14.71
C ASP A 39 -0.96 9.57 -15.93
N PHE A 40 -1.56 8.38 -15.80
CA PHE A 40 -2.26 7.70 -16.89
C PHE A 40 -3.78 7.77 -16.80
N GLY A 41 -4.33 8.34 -15.73
CA GLY A 41 -5.78 8.45 -15.52
C GLY A 41 -6.53 7.12 -15.46
N ILE A 42 -5.83 6.02 -15.18
CA ILE A 42 -6.40 4.66 -15.18
C ILE A 42 -7.04 4.32 -13.82
N THR A 43 -7.94 3.34 -13.81
CA THR A 43 -8.57 2.86 -12.56
C THR A 43 -7.68 1.86 -11.82
N GLN A 44 -7.97 1.65 -10.53
CA GLN A 44 -7.31 0.60 -9.73
C GLN A 44 -7.52 -0.80 -10.33
N GLU A 45 -8.65 -1.07 -10.99
CA GLU A 45 -8.88 -2.33 -11.69
C GLU A 45 -7.96 -2.50 -12.91
N ALA A 46 -7.82 -1.45 -13.72
CA ALA A 46 -6.93 -1.48 -14.88
C ALA A 46 -5.47 -1.68 -14.46
N LEU A 47 -5.02 -0.95 -13.42
CA LEU A 47 -3.68 -1.13 -12.84
C LEU A 47 -3.47 -2.55 -12.30
N ALA A 48 -4.45 -3.10 -11.57
CA ALA A 48 -4.39 -4.45 -11.03
C ALA A 48 -4.28 -5.51 -12.14
N SER A 49 -5.09 -5.38 -13.19
CA SER A 49 -5.06 -6.28 -14.35
C SER A 49 -3.70 -6.24 -15.06
N ARG A 50 -3.12 -5.06 -15.26
CA ARG A 50 -1.80 -4.89 -15.90
C ARG A 50 -0.65 -5.45 -15.06
N LEU A 51 -0.74 -5.30 -13.73
CA LEU A 51 0.25 -5.83 -12.78
C LEU A 51 0.11 -7.32 -12.48
N GLY A 52 -0.94 -7.99 -12.98
CA GLY A 52 -1.26 -9.37 -12.60
C GLY A 52 -1.60 -9.53 -11.12
N ARG A 53 -2.08 -8.45 -10.49
CA ARG A 53 -2.44 -8.40 -9.05
C ARG A 53 -3.93 -8.25 -8.89
N SER A 54 -4.41 -8.52 -7.68
CA SER A 54 -5.83 -8.32 -7.36
C SER A 54 -6.10 -6.84 -7.05
N ARG A 55 -7.27 -6.33 -7.47
CA ARG A 55 -7.72 -4.97 -7.10
C ARG A 55 -7.67 -4.71 -5.59
N PRO A 56 -8.10 -5.65 -4.70
CA PRO A 56 -7.93 -5.48 -3.26
C PRO A 56 -6.49 -5.30 -2.81
N GLN A 57 -5.52 -5.93 -3.48
CA GLN A 57 -4.10 -5.76 -3.16
C GLN A 57 -3.64 -4.33 -3.47
N ILE A 58 -3.92 -3.81 -4.67
CA ILE A 58 -3.62 -2.42 -5.04
C ILE A 58 -4.27 -1.43 -4.07
N SER A 59 -5.56 -1.63 -3.77
CA SER A 59 -6.30 -0.78 -2.82
C SER A 59 -5.69 -0.82 -1.42
N ASN A 60 -5.29 -2.00 -0.93
CA ASN A 60 -4.66 -2.14 0.38
C ASN A 60 -3.31 -1.44 0.46
N THR A 61 -2.49 -1.54 -0.59
CA THR A 61 -1.19 -0.84 -0.67
C THR A 61 -1.41 0.67 -0.66
N LEU A 62 -2.32 1.20 -1.49
CA LEU A 62 -2.67 2.63 -1.52
C LEU A 62 -3.20 3.16 -0.19
N ARG A 63 -3.94 2.34 0.56
CA ARG A 63 -4.46 2.73 1.88
C ARG A 63 -3.35 2.98 2.91
N LEU A 64 -2.16 2.42 2.73
CA LEU A 64 -1.02 2.66 3.63
C LEU A 64 -0.60 4.14 3.64
N LEU A 65 -0.80 4.86 2.53
CA LEU A 65 -0.54 6.29 2.44
C LEU A 65 -1.49 7.14 3.28
N ARG A 66 -2.60 6.57 3.77
CA ARG A 66 -3.54 7.25 4.68
C ARG A 66 -3.10 7.19 6.14
N LEU A 67 -2.06 6.43 6.46
CA LEU A 67 -1.53 6.36 7.82
C LEU A 67 -0.91 7.69 8.24
N PRO A 68 -0.84 7.99 9.55
CA PRO A 68 -0.06 9.10 10.05
C PRO A 68 1.42 8.95 9.66
N ALA A 69 2.11 10.05 9.37
CA ALA A 69 3.51 10.06 8.91
C ALA A 69 4.47 9.25 9.81
N GLU A 70 4.21 9.25 11.12
CA GLU A 70 4.98 8.48 12.09
C GLU A 70 4.83 6.96 11.91
N VAL A 71 3.60 6.48 11.67
CA VAL A 71 3.34 5.06 11.41
C VAL A 71 3.88 4.68 10.03
N GLN A 72 3.74 5.56 9.04
CA GLN A 72 4.33 5.36 7.72
C GLN A 72 5.84 5.13 7.80
N SER A 73 6.56 5.96 8.56
CA SER A 73 8.01 5.84 8.74
C SER A 73 8.42 4.47 9.30
N ARG A 74 7.63 3.93 10.25
CA ARG A 74 7.86 2.60 10.84
C ARG A 74 7.57 1.46 9.86
N VAL A 75 6.62 1.64 8.95
CA VAL A 75 6.33 0.68 7.87
C VAL A 75 7.45 0.69 6.83
N ALA A 76 7.92 1.88 6.43
CA ALA A 76 9.06 2.01 5.52
C ALA A 76 10.34 1.38 6.09
N ALA A 77 10.58 1.55 7.39
CA ALA A 77 11.72 0.96 8.09
C ALA A 77 11.58 -0.57 8.30
N GLY A 78 10.47 -1.20 7.90
CA GLY A 78 10.24 -2.63 8.09
C GLY A 78 9.91 -3.06 9.52
N VAL A 79 9.85 -2.11 10.47
CA VAL A 79 9.51 -2.36 11.88
C VAL A 79 8.05 -2.79 12.02
N ILE A 80 7.17 -2.23 11.18
CA ILE A 80 5.75 -2.57 11.12
C ILE A 80 5.45 -3.18 9.76
N SER A 81 4.94 -4.42 9.74
CA SER A 81 4.55 -5.06 8.49
C SER A 81 3.32 -4.39 7.86
N ALA A 82 3.13 -4.56 6.54
CA ALA A 82 1.89 -4.12 5.88
C ALA A 82 0.61 -4.78 6.46
N GLY A 83 0.74 -5.94 7.12
CA GLY A 83 -0.37 -6.56 7.86
C GLY A 83 -0.77 -5.77 9.10
N HIS A 84 0.23 -5.34 9.88
CA HIS A 84 0.06 -4.50 11.06
C HIS A 84 -0.48 -3.12 10.70
N ALA A 85 0.09 -2.50 9.68
CA ALA A 85 -0.31 -1.19 9.17
C ALA A 85 -1.81 -1.17 8.78
N ARG A 86 -2.31 -2.26 8.18
CA ARG A 86 -3.74 -2.42 7.87
C ARG A 86 -4.62 -2.58 9.12
N ALA A 87 -4.13 -3.22 10.17
CA ALA A 87 -4.85 -3.30 11.44
C ALA A 87 -4.93 -1.91 12.10
N VAL A 88 -3.85 -1.13 12.04
CA VAL A 88 -3.81 0.26 12.53
C VAL A 88 -4.81 1.13 11.75
N LEU A 89 -4.88 0.99 10.43
CA LEU A 89 -5.87 1.67 9.57
C LEU A 89 -7.35 1.31 9.84
N SER A 90 -7.63 0.31 10.67
CA SER A 90 -9.00 -0.01 11.09
C SER A 90 -9.52 0.91 12.21
N LEU A 91 -8.63 1.68 12.83
CA LEU A 91 -8.98 2.69 13.81
C LEU A 91 -9.36 4.00 13.09
N GLU A 92 -10.25 4.78 13.67
CA GLU A 92 -10.67 6.08 13.11
C GLU A 92 -9.86 7.25 13.70
N ASP A 93 -9.25 7.05 14.87
CA ASP A 93 -8.51 8.08 15.61
C ASP A 93 -6.99 7.94 15.39
N VAL A 94 -6.37 9.04 14.96
CA VAL A 94 -4.92 9.15 14.72
C VAL A 94 -4.10 8.87 15.99
N GLU A 95 -4.56 9.31 17.15
CA GLU A 95 -3.89 9.08 18.43
C GLU A 95 -3.95 7.59 18.82
N LEU A 96 -5.10 6.94 18.60
CA LEU A 96 -5.21 5.49 18.78
C LEU A 96 -4.33 4.71 17.79
N MET A 97 -4.23 5.18 16.54
CA MET A 97 -3.35 4.57 15.54
C MET A 97 -1.89 4.59 16.00
N ARG A 98 -1.42 5.74 16.51
CA ARG A 98 -0.06 5.89 17.03
C ARG A 98 0.19 4.95 18.22
N ARG A 99 -0.69 4.98 19.22
CA ARG A 99 -0.56 4.11 20.41
C ARG A 99 -0.56 2.63 20.05
N LEU A 100 -1.39 2.22 19.09
CA LEU A 100 -1.39 0.84 18.63
C LEU A 100 -0.08 0.51 17.90
N ALA A 101 0.41 1.39 17.03
CA ALA A 101 1.69 1.22 16.36
C ALA A 101 2.85 1.12 17.38
N ASP A 102 2.89 1.97 18.41
CA ASP A 102 3.84 1.88 19.52
C ASP A 102 3.76 0.53 20.22
N LYS A 103 2.56 0.09 20.56
CA LYS A 103 2.34 -1.19 21.22
C LYS A 103 2.85 -2.36 20.38
N ILE A 104 2.60 -2.34 19.07
CA ILE A 104 3.06 -3.37 18.14
C ILE A 104 4.58 -3.49 18.17
N VAL A 105 5.28 -2.36 18.14
CA VAL A 105 6.75 -2.33 18.15
C VAL A 105 7.31 -2.76 19.51
N ASN A 106 6.73 -2.26 20.61
CA ASN A 106 7.24 -2.54 21.96
C ASN A 106 6.98 -3.98 22.42
N GLU A 107 5.89 -4.61 21.97
CA GLU A 107 5.47 -5.94 22.43
C GLU A 107 5.71 -7.06 21.39
N ASP A 108 6.38 -6.77 20.26
CA ASP A 108 6.60 -7.69 19.12
C ASP A 108 5.31 -8.45 18.73
N LEU A 109 4.19 -7.74 18.72
CA LEU A 109 2.88 -8.36 18.57
C LEU A 109 2.71 -8.88 17.15
N SER A 110 2.57 -10.19 17.00
CA SER A 110 2.26 -10.80 15.70
C SER A 110 0.92 -10.31 15.14
N VAL A 111 0.83 -10.14 13.81
CA VAL A 111 -0.35 -9.61 13.08
C VAL A 111 -1.67 -10.28 13.48
N ARG A 112 -1.59 -11.56 13.87
CA ARG A 112 -2.74 -12.37 14.30
C ARG A 112 -3.34 -11.92 15.65
N ALA A 113 -2.52 -11.36 16.54
CA ALA A 113 -2.95 -10.85 17.84
C ALA A 113 -3.75 -9.54 17.73
N LEU A 114 -3.53 -8.76 16.65
CA LEU A 114 -4.13 -7.44 16.45
C LEU A 114 -5.47 -7.48 15.73
N ARG A 115 -5.87 -8.63 15.19
CA ARG A 115 -7.21 -8.75 14.61
C ARG A 115 -8.24 -8.67 15.74
N PRO A 116 -9.20 -7.73 15.69
CA PRO A 116 -10.27 -7.71 16.68
C PRO A 116 -10.98 -9.05 16.64
N ARG A 117 -11.06 -9.73 17.79
CA ARG A 117 -11.97 -10.86 17.98
C ARG A 117 -13.37 -10.28 17.76
N ARG A 118 -13.91 -10.46 16.54
CA ARG A 118 -15.32 -10.20 16.27
C ARG A 118 -16.09 -11.05 17.27
N ARG A 119 -16.57 -10.42 18.36
CA ARG A 119 -17.60 -11.00 19.20
C ARG A 119 -18.82 -11.17 18.31
N ARG A 120 -19.26 -12.42 18.18
CA ARG A 120 -20.55 -12.77 17.57
C ARG A 120 -21.68 -12.16 18.38
#